data_AF-A0A150S6N6-F1
#
_entry.id   AF-A0A150S6N6-F1
#
_cell.length_a   1.000
_cell.length_b   1.000
_cell.length_c   1.000
_cell.angle_alpha   90.00
_cell.angle_beta   90.00
_cell.angle_gamma   90.00
#
_symmetry.space_group_name_H-M   'P 1'
#
loop_
_entity.id
_entity.type
_entity.pdbx_description
1 polymer ?
#
loop_
_entity_poly.entity_id
_entity_poly.type
_entity_poly.pdbx_seq_one_letter_code
_entity_poly.pdbx_strand_id
1 'polypeptide(L)'
;MGAAPRILALYSSLAGTDKRAAGAACGLMAVAAPVIAVLCIVHGRLVYPVYGIRIGTPDVAALVIALFYGGLHAISILLGAATLVLSLIMRRGIYGRWVAVLGIATSVADVVGAYPYIIGPVPALLCNVLFTAWFVAVGSVLYKMPDGAALERTAAPAL
;
A
#
# COMPACT_ATOMS: atom_id res chain seq x y z
N MET A 1 -2.92 -2.61 17.31
CA MET A 1 -3.73 -1.54 16.67
C MET A 1 -3.66 -1.72 15.16
N GLY A 2 -4.77 -2.11 14.52
CA GLY A 2 -4.83 -2.58 13.13
C GLY A 2 -4.62 -1.49 12.05
N ALA A 3 -4.64 -1.90 10.79
CA ALA A 3 -4.49 -1.01 9.63
C ALA A 3 -5.71 -0.07 9.43
N ALA A 4 -6.92 -0.53 9.79
CA ALA A 4 -8.16 0.20 9.52
C ALA A 4 -8.24 1.61 10.15
N PRO A 5 -7.89 1.84 11.44
CA PRO A 5 -7.94 3.18 12.03
C PRO A 5 -7.00 4.18 11.33
N ARG A 6 -5.83 3.72 10.87
CA ARG A 6 -4.85 4.58 10.21
C ARG A 6 -5.29 4.98 8.81
N ILE A 7 -5.91 4.04 8.08
CA ILE A 7 -6.47 4.31 6.74
C ILE A 7 -7.65 5.29 6.85
N LEU A 8 -8.50 5.15 7.86
CA LEU A 8 -9.58 6.09 8.12
C LEU A 8 -9.05 7.49 8.45
N ALA A 9 -8.02 7.59 9.28
CA ALA A 9 -7.37 8.86 9.58
C ALA A 9 -6.77 9.51 8.32
N LEU A 10 -6.07 8.73 7.48
CA LEU A 10 -5.53 9.19 6.20
C LEU A 10 -6.63 9.64 5.22
N TYR A 11 -7.75 8.91 5.17
CA TYR A 11 -8.89 9.32 4.35
C TYR A 11 -9.46 10.64 4.85
N SER A 12 -9.68 10.79 6.16
CA SER A 12 -10.28 11.99 6.74
C SER A 12 -9.42 13.25 6.50
N SER A 13 -8.08 13.12 6.52
CA SER A 13 -7.17 14.24 6.28
C SER A 13 -7.12 14.68 4.81
N LEU A 14 -7.50 13.80 3.87
CA LEU A 14 -7.45 14.05 2.41
C LEU A 14 -8.82 14.27 1.77
N ALA A 15 -9.90 13.88 2.46
CA ALA A 15 -11.26 13.94 1.92
C ALA A 15 -11.72 15.37 1.55
N GLY A 16 -11.15 16.39 2.18
CA GLY A 16 -11.42 17.80 1.86
C GLY A 16 -10.79 18.28 0.54
N THR A 17 -9.82 17.55 -0.03
CA THR A 17 -9.16 17.91 -1.29
C THR A 17 -9.83 17.21 -2.48
N ASP A 18 -9.99 15.89 -2.40
CA ASP A 18 -10.73 15.09 -3.40
C ASP A 18 -11.27 13.82 -2.73
N LYS A 19 -12.55 13.85 -2.35
CA LYS A 19 -13.20 12.76 -1.60
C LYS A 19 -13.20 11.44 -2.36
N ARG A 20 -13.43 11.46 -3.68
CA ARG A 20 -13.54 10.24 -4.49
C ARG A 20 -12.18 9.59 -4.67
N ALA A 21 -11.17 10.38 -5.04
CA ALA A 21 -9.81 9.89 -5.23
C ALA A 21 -9.18 9.43 -3.90
N ALA A 22 -9.41 10.17 -2.81
CA ALA A 22 -8.94 9.78 -1.48
C ALA A 22 -9.59 8.47 -1.02
N GLY A 23 -10.90 8.32 -1.19
CA GLY A 23 -11.63 7.10 -0.86
C GLY A 23 -11.14 5.89 -1.68
N ALA A 24 -10.97 6.07 -3.00
CA ALA A 24 -10.46 5.02 -3.88
C ALA A 24 -9.06 4.57 -3.47
N ALA A 25 -8.11 5.51 -3.31
CA ALA A 25 -6.73 5.16 -2.99
C ALA A 25 -6.56 4.57 -1.57
N CYS A 26 -7.29 5.09 -0.59
CA CYS A 26 -7.34 4.49 0.76
C CYS A 26 -7.97 3.10 0.73
N GLY A 27 -9.01 2.89 -0.09
CA GLY A 27 -9.61 1.58 -0.30
C GLY A 27 -8.64 0.57 -0.91
N LEU A 28 -7.88 0.98 -1.93
CA LEU A 28 -6.82 0.16 -2.53
C LEU A 28 -5.75 -0.24 -1.51
N MET A 29 -5.29 0.72 -0.68
CA MET A 29 -4.37 0.43 0.44
C MET A 29 -4.97 -0.57 1.43
N ALA A 30 -6.26 -0.43 1.75
CA ALA A 30 -6.96 -1.31 2.68
C ALA A 30 -7.06 -2.74 2.16
N VAL A 31 -7.29 -2.93 0.86
CA VAL A 31 -7.37 -4.25 0.21
C VAL A 31 -6.02 -4.95 0.19
N ALA A 32 -4.90 -4.22 0.13
CA ALA A 32 -3.58 -4.85 0.09
C ALA A 32 -3.31 -5.73 1.33
N ALA A 33 -3.71 -5.31 2.53
CA ALA A 33 -3.47 -6.06 3.76
C ALA A 33 -4.10 -7.47 3.77
N PRO A 34 -5.40 -7.67 3.53
CA PRO A 34 -5.99 -9.00 3.46
C PRO A 34 -5.45 -9.83 2.29
N VAL A 35 -5.15 -9.23 1.13
CA VAL A 35 -4.57 -10.01 0.01
C VAL A 35 -3.16 -10.48 0.36
N ILE A 36 -2.32 -9.65 1.00
CA ILE A 36 -1.01 -10.08 1.52
C ILE A 36 -1.18 -11.23 2.52
N ALA A 37 -2.15 -11.14 3.43
CA ALA A 37 -2.42 -12.23 4.38
C ALA A 37 -2.78 -13.55 3.67
N VAL A 38 -3.60 -13.49 2.62
CA VAL A 38 -3.91 -14.66 1.78
C VAL A 38 -2.65 -15.19 1.08
N LEU A 39 -1.81 -14.32 0.51
CA LEU A 39 -0.56 -14.73 -0.13
C LEU A 39 0.41 -15.39 0.85
N CYS A 40 0.47 -14.94 2.11
CA CYS A 40 1.24 -15.62 3.15
C CYS A 40 0.73 -17.04 3.41
N ILE A 41 -0.59 -17.25 3.40
CA ILE A 41 -1.19 -18.58 3.53
C ILE A 41 -0.82 -19.46 2.33
N VAL A 42 -0.93 -18.92 1.11
CA VAL A 42 -0.55 -19.63 -0.14
C VAL A 42 0.92 -20.05 -0.09
N HIS A 43 1.83 -19.14 0.26
CA HIS A 43 3.25 -19.44 0.39
C HIS A 43 3.51 -20.51 1.47
N GLY A 44 2.83 -20.40 2.62
CA GLY A 44 2.98 -21.34 3.74
C GLY A 44 2.65 -22.79 3.38
N ARG A 45 1.84 -23.04 2.35
CA ARG A 45 1.53 -24.40 1.87
C ARG A 45 2.73 -25.13 1.27
N LEU A 46 3.77 -24.41 0.85
CA LEU A 46 5.04 -25.00 0.42
C LEU A 46 5.82 -25.60 1.59
N VAL A 47 5.60 -25.10 2.80
CA VAL A 47 6.39 -25.45 4.00
C VAL A 47 5.63 -26.42 4.90
N TYR A 48 4.35 -26.17 5.16
CA TYR A 48 3.61 -26.89 6.20
C TYR A 48 2.45 -27.72 5.64
N PRO A 49 2.27 -28.98 6.11
CA PRO A 49 1.07 -29.76 5.83
C PRO A 49 -0.16 -29.15 6.50
N VAL A 50 -1.29 -29.14 5.78
CA VAL A 50 -2.59 -28.74 6.32
C VAL A 50 -3.49 -29.96 6.23
N TYR A 51 -4.04 -30.42 7.36
CA TYR A 51 -4.77 -31.69 7.47
C TYR A 51 -3.97 -32.90 6.94
N GLY A 52 -2.64 -32.91 7.11
CA GLY A 52 -1.78 -33.96 6.58
C GLY A 52 -1.52 -33.89 5.06
N ILE A 53 -2.15 -32.96 4.34
CA ILE A 53 -1.99 -32.80 2.89
C ILE A 53 -0.73 -31.95 2.61
N ARG A 54 0.26 -32.57 1.97
CA ARG A 54 1.50 -31.91 1.50
C ARG A 54 1.47 -31.72 -0.01
N ILE A 55 2.10 -30.66 -0.48
CA ILE A 55 2.43 -30.52 -1.90
C ILE A 55 3.56 -31.51 -2.19
N GLY A 56 3.21 -32.60 -2.87
CA GLY A 56 4.14 -33.70 -3.15
C GLY A 56 4.71 -33.69 -4.56
N THR A 57 4.14 -32.91 -5.48
CA THR A 57 4.56 -32.89 -6.89
C THR A 57 5.17 -31.55 -7.30
N PRO A 58 6.21 -31.54 -8.14
CA PRO A 58 6.83 -30.32 -8.64
C PRO A 58 5.86 -29.39 -9.36
N ASP A 59 4.92 -29.92 -10.15
CA ASP A 59 3.97 -29.11 -10.93
C ASP A 59 3.03 -28.30 -10.03
N VAL A 60 2.56 -28.91 -8.93
CA VAL A 60 1.71 -28.21 -7.96
C VAL A 60 2.53 -27.17 -7.19
N ALA A 61 3.79 -27.46 -6.87
CA ALA A 61 4.68 -26.48 -6.26
C ALA A 61 4.93 -25.28 -7.19
N ALA A 62 5.18 -25.53 -8.48
CA ALA A 62 5.35 -24.49 -9.50
C ALA A 62 4.10 -23.63 -9.63
N LEU A 63 2.91 -24.22 -9.63
CA LEU A 63 1.63 -23.49 -9.64
C LEU A 63 1.49 -22.58 -8.41
N VAL A 64 1.78 -23.08 -7.21
CA VAL A 64 1.70 -22.30 -5.97
C VAL A 64 2.69 -21.14 -5.98
N ILE A 65 3.91 -21.36 -6.44
CA ILE A 65 4.93 -20.32 -6.61
C ILE A 65 4.46 -19.28 -7.63
N ALA A 66 3.94 -19.69 -8.78
CA ALA A 66 3.44 -18.79 -9.81
C ALA A 66 2.27 -17.93 -9.31
N LEU A 67 1.32 -18.51 -8.58
CA LEU A 67 0.21 -17.78 -7.96
C LEU A 67 0.70 -16.80 -6.89
N PHE A 68 1.66 -17.22 -6.06
CA PHE A 68 2.23 -16.35 -5.03
C PHE A 68 2.93 -15.12 -5.64
N TYR A 69 3.84 -15.34 -6.59
CA TYR A 69 4.58 -14.24 -7.21
C TYR A 69 3.72 -13.40 -8.16
N GLY A 70 2.76 -14.01 -8.86
CA GLY A 70 1.76 -13.27 -9.65
C GLY A 70 0.86 -12.41 -8.78
N GLY A 71 0.46 -12.89 -7.61
CA GLY A 71 -0.28 -12.11 -6.61
C GLY A 71 0.54 -10.97 -6.03
N LEU A 72 1.81 -11.20 -5.68
CA LEU A 72 2.72 -10.14 -5.24
C LEU A 72 2.86 -9.05 -6.31
N HIS A 73 3.05 -9.44 -7.58
CA HIS A 73 3.14 -8.53 -8.72
C HIS A 73 1.88 -7.64 -8.82
N ALA A 74 0.69 -8.25 -8.74
CA ALA A 74 -0.57 -7.52 -8.78
C ALA A 74 -0.71 -6.54 -7.61
N ILE A 75 -0.34 -6.94 -6.39
CA ILE A 75 -0.35 -6.04 -5.22
C ILE A 75 0.64 -4.89 -5.39
N SER A 76 1.85 -5.13 -5.86
CA SER A 76 2.84 -4.06 -6.08
C SER A 76 2.31 -2.99 -7.03
N ILE A 77 1.65 -3.40 -8.13
CA ILE A 77 1.00 -2.46 -9.06
C ILE A 77 -0.16 -1.72 -8.38
N LEU A 78 -1.00 -2.43 -7.62
CA LEU A 78 -2.13 -1.85 -6.91
C LEU A 78 -1.68 -0.79 -5.89
N LEU A 79 -0.64 -1.11 -5.13
CA LEU A 79 -0.01 -0.22 -4.16
C LEU A 79 0.62 0.98 -4.87
N GLY A 80 1.36 0.77 -5.96
CA GLY A 80 1.93 1.85 -6.75
C GLY A 80 0.87 2.83 -7.27
N ALA A 81 -0.26 2.30 -7.77
CA ALA A 81 -1.40 3.13 -8.20
C ALA A 81 -2.00 3.92 -7.03
N ALA A 82 -2.21 3.29 -5.88
CA ALA A 82 -2.73 3.95 -4.68
C ALA A 82 -1.77 5.06 -4.18
N THR A 83 -0.47 4.75 -4.11
CA THR A 83 0.60 5.68 -3.74
C THR A 83 0.62 6.88 -4.67
N LEU A 84 0.52 6.67 -5.99
CA LEU A 84 0.48 7.75 -6.98
C LEU A 84 -0.71 8.67 -6.74
N VAL A 85 -1.92 8.11 -6.64
CA VAL A 85 -3.15 8.89 -6.43
C VAL A 85 -3.07 9.67 -5.12
N LEU A 86 -2.67 9.03 -4.02
CA LEU A 86 -2.47 9.71 -2.73
C LEU A 86 -1.47 10.85 -2.85
N SER A 87 -0.34 10.63 -3.51
CA SER A 87 0.71 11.63 -3.68
C SER A 87 0.26 12.84 -4.50
N LEU A 88 -0.56 12.62 -5.53
CA LEU A 88 -1.15 13.70 -6.33
C LEU A 88 -2.12 14.56 -5.51
N ILE A 89 -2.93 13.93 -4.64
CA ILE A 89 -3.83 14.65 -3.74
C ILE A 89 -3.02 15.41 -2.68
N MET A 90 -2.04 14.75 -2.06
CA MET A 90 -1.15 15.32 -1.04
C MET A 90 -0.40 16.56 -1.55
N ARG A 91 -0.05 16.60 -2.84
CA ARG A 91 0.61 17.76 -3.46
C ARG A 91 -0.20 19.05 -3.36
N ARG A 92 -1.53 18.95 -3.28
CA ARG A 92 -2.46 20.07 -3.18
C ARG A 92 -2.89 20.36 -1.73
N GLY A 93 -2.44 19.54 -0.78
CA GLY A 93 -2.92 19.57 0.60
C GLY A 93 -1.81 19.79 1.64
N ILE A 94 -2.15 19.44 2.88
CA ILE A 94 -1.37 19.69 4.10
C ILE A 94 -0.09 18.85 4.24
N TYR A 95 0.11 17.85 3.39
CA TYR A 95 1.25 16.94 3.46
C TYR A 95 2.56 17.52 2.88
N GLY A 96 2.45 18.64 2.16
CA GLY A 96 3.59 19.35 1.59
C GLY A 96 4.16 18.69 0.33
N ARG A 97 4.91 19.50 -0.43
CA ARG A 97 5.45 19.11 -1.74
C ARG A 97 6.45 17.95 -1.66
N TRP A 98 7.28 17.89 -0.63
CA TRP A 98 8.31 16.86 -0.49
C TRP A 98 7.74 15.45 -0.32
N VAL A 99 6.71 15.28 0.52
CA VAL A 99 6.05 13.98 0.73
C VAL A 99 5.37 13.51 -0.56
N ALA A 100 4.75 14.42 -1.29
CA ALA A 100 4.14 14.13 -2.58
C ALA A 100 5.18 13.71 -3.65
N VAL A 101 6.31 14.42 -3.74
CA VAL A 101 7.38 14.06 -4.70
C VAL A 101 7.99 12.70 -4.35
N LEU A 102 8.27 12.46 -3.08
CA LEU A 102 8.76 11.15 -2.60
C LEU A 102 7.78 10.04 -2.97
N GLY A 103 6.47 10.28 -2.81
CA GLY A 103 5.45 9.30 -3.14
C GLY A 103 5.27 9.06 -4.64
N ILE A 104 5.43 10.08 -5.48
CA ILE A 104 5.46 9.88 -6.95
C ILE A 104 6.71 9.07 -7.35
N ALA A 105 7.87 9.34 -6.77
CA ALA A 105 9.06 8.52 -7.01
C ALA A 105 8.85 7.07 -6.54
N THR A 106 8.20 6.91 -5.38
CA THR A 106 7.83 5.63 -4.81
C THR A 106 6.91 4.85 -5.73
N SER A 107 5.85 5.46 -6.28
CA SER A 107 4.91 4.74 -7.15
C SER A 107 5.57 4.23 -8.43
N VAL A 108 6.53 4.98 -8.99
CA VAL A 108 7.35 4.51 -10.11
C VAL A 108 8.21 3.33 -9.66
N ALA A 109 8.85 3.44 -8.50
CA ALA A 109 9.65 2.35 -7.94
C ALA A 109 8.83 1.10 -7.62
N ASP A 110 7.57 1.23 -7.18
CA ASP A 110 6.66 0.11 -6.92
C ASP A 110 6.33 -0.63 -8.22
N VAL A 111 6.09 0.10 -9.32
CA VAL A 111 5.86 -0.49 -10.65
C VAL A 111 7.11 -1.18 -11.17
N VAL A 112 8.28 -0.55 -11.07
CA VAL A 112 9.56 -1.16 -11.47
C VAL A 112 9.89 -2.38 -10.60
N GLY A 113 9.70 -2.26 -9.30
CA GLY A 113 9.92 -3.30 -8.30
C GLY A 113 8.99 -4.50 -8.45
N ALA A 114 7.86 -4.35 -9.15
CA ALA A 114 6.98 -5.46 -9.51
C ALA A 114 7.63 -6.44 -10.50
N TYR A 115 8.76 -6.09 -11.14
CA TYR A 115 9.50 -6.94 -12.08
C TYR A 115 10.89 -7.33 -11.54
N PRO A 116 10.98 -8.03 -10.38
CA PRO A 116 12.26 -8.36 -9.76
C PRO A 116 13.14 -9.28 -10.63
N TYR A 117 12.54 -10.04 -11.56
CA TYR A 117 13.29 -10.86 -12.51
C TYR A 117 14.11 -10.04 -13.52
N ILE A 118 13.74 -8.77 -13.75
CA ILE A 118 14.45 -7.86 -14.66
C ILE A 118 15.54 -7.12 -13.88
N ILE A 119 15.18 -6.54 -12.74
CA ILE A 119 16.07 -5.62 -12.00
C ILE A 119 16.96 -6.34 -10.97
N GLY A 120 16.66 -7.60 -10.64
CA GLY A 120 17.35 -8.35 -9.61
C GLY A 120 16.93 -8.00 -8.18
N PRO A 121 17.43 -8.76 -7.18
CA PRO A 121 16.95 -8.68 -5.80
C PRO A 121 17.35 -7.38 -5.07
N VAL A 122 18.55 -6.85 -5.35
CA VAL A 122 19.06 -5.65 -4.66
C VAL A 122 18.26 -4.40 -5.05
N PRO A 123 18.02 -4.10 -6.34
CA PRO A 123 17.14 -2.99 -6.72
C PRO A 123 15.70 -3.18 -6.26
N ALA A 124 15.18 -4.41 -6.28
CA ALA A 124 13.84 -4.69 -5.74
C ALA A 124 13.74 -4.39 -4.23
N LEU A 125 14.79 -4.66 -3.46
CA LEU A 125 14.86 -4.26 -2.05
C LEU A 125 14.81 -2.74 -1.90
N LEU A 126 15.54 -1.99 -2.74
CA LEU A 126 15.52 -0.53 -2.71
C LEU A 126 14.13 0.05 -3.01
N CYS A 127 13.38 -0.55 -3.94
CA CYS A 127 11.98 -0.18 -4.20
C CYS A 127 11.12 -0.31 -2.93
N ASN A 128 11.24 -1.43 -2.21
CA ASN A 128 10.52 -1.66 -0.95
C ASN A 128 10.94 -0.69 0.17
N VAL A 129 12.23 -0.36 0.25
CA VAL A 129 12.74 0.64 1.19
C VAL A 129 12.15 2.01 0.88
N LEU A 130 12.04 2.38 -0.40
CA LEU A 130 11.46 3.66 -0.81
C LEU A 130 9.97 3.73 -0.44
N PHE A 131 9.22 2.65 -0.68
CA PHE A 131 7.83 2.53 -0.22
C PHE A 131 7.69 2.71 1.29
N THR A 132 8.55 2.02 2.06
CA THR A 132 8.58 2.13 3.52
C THR A 132 8.89 3.57 3.96
N ALA A 133 9.88 4.21 3.34
CA ALA A 133 10.25 5.59 3.64
C ALA A 133 9.11 6.58 3.38
N TRP A 134 8.42 6.43 2.24
CA TRP A 134 7.25 7.25 1.94
C TRP A 134 6.11 7.02 2.93
N PHE A 135 5.80 5.76 3.25
CA PHE A 135 4.74 5.42 4.19
C PHE A 135 5.01 5.99 5.60
N VAL A 136 6.26 5.92 6.06
CA VAL A 136 6.70 6.53 7.32
C VAL A 136 6.57 8.05 7.27
N ALA A 137 6.94 8.69 6.14
CA ALA A 137 6.80 10.14 5.99
C ALA A 137 5.33 10.58 6.08
N VAL A 138 4.42 9.90 5.39
CA VAL A 138 2.97 10.13 5.47
C VAL A 138 2.48 9.96 6.90
N GLY A 139 2.85 8.86 7.56
CA GLY A 139 2.46 8.58 8.94
C GLY A 139 3.00 9.64 9.93
N SER A 140 4.22 10.11 9.72
CA SER A 140 4.84 11.15 10.56
C SER A 140 4.14 12.50 10.44
N VAL A 141 3.70 12.86 9.23
CA VAL A 141 2.92 14.09 9.02
C VAL A 141 1.54 13.95 9.63
N LEU A 142 0.87 12.81 9.42
CA LEU A 142 -0.45 12.53 10.00
C LEU A 142 -0.42 12.56 11.52
N TYR A 143 0.60 11.98 12.16
CA TYR A 143 0.79 11.98 13.62
C TYR A 143 0.98 13.38 14.20
N LYS A 144 1.57 14.31 13.44
CA LYS A 144 1.80 15.70 13.88
C LYS A 144 0.58 16.61 13.68
N MET A 145 -0.50 16.14 13.07
CA MET A 145 -1.71 16.94 12.88
C MET A 145 -2.43 17.10 14.23
N PRO A 146 -2.76 18.33 14.67
CA PRO A 146 -3.54 18.54 15.89
C PRO A 146 -4.91 17.86 15.78
N ASP A 147 -5.33 17.16 16.83
CA ASP A 147 -6.60 16.42 16.93
C ASP A 147 -7.85 17.28 16.61
N GLY A 148 -7.75 18.62 16.63
CA GLY A 148 -8.84 19.57 16.41
C GLY A 148 -9.18 19.93 14.96
N ALA A 149 -8.27 19.77 14.00
CA ALA A 149 -8.51 20.23 12.61
C ALA A 149 -9.43 19.31 11.78
N ALA A 150 -9.66 18.08 12.25
CA ALA A 150 -10.58 17.12 11.67
C ALA A 150 -12.02 17.27 12.19
N LEU A 151 -12.19 17.72 13.44
CA LEU A 151 -13.49 17.91 14.09
C LEU A 151 -14.16 19.24 13.69
N GLU A 152 -13.39 20.33 13.55
CA GLU A 152 -13.92 21.64 13.13
C GLU A 152 -14.50 21.61 11.71
N ARG A 153 -13.97 20.74 10.84
CA ARG A 153 -14.37 20.65 9.42
C ARG A 153 -15.67 19.87 9.18
N THR A 154 -16.08 19.02 10.13
CA THR A 154 -17.41 18.40 10.16
C THR A 154 -18.47 19.30 10.80
N ALA A 155 -18.05 20.31 11.56
CA ALA A 155 -18.94 21.23 12.27
C ALA A 155 -19.25 22.52 11.49
N ALA A 156 -18.50 22.84 10.42
CA ALA A 156 -18.77 24.00 9.58
C ALA A 156 -19.89 23.70 8.56
N PRO A 157 -21.08 24.33 8.66
CA PRO A 157 -22.09 24.23 7.61
C PRO A 157 -21.58 24.91 6.33
N ALA A 158 -21.89 24.31 5.19
CA ALA A 158 -21.64 24.90 3.89
C ALA A 158 -22.38 26.25 3.80
N LEU A 159 -21.62 27.33 3.59
CA LEU A 159 -22.11 28.62 3.13
C LEU A 159 -21.78 28.75 1.64
#